data_AF-J4D7J0-F1
#
_entry.id   AF-J4D7J0-F1
#
_cell.length_a   1.000
_cell.length_b   1.000
_cell.length_c   1.000
_cell.angle_alpha   90.00
_cell.angle_beta   90.00
_cell.angle_gamma   90.00
#
_symmetry.space_group_name_H-M   'P 1'
#
loop_
_entity.id
_entity.type
_entity.pdbx_description
1 polymer ?
#
loop_
_entity_poly.entity_id
_entity_poly.type
_entity_poly.pdbx_seq_one_letter_code
_entity_poly.pdbx_strand_id
1 'polypeptide(L)'
;MESSSDDAFKVKWTRFKGHYVPFLLQNLEGQCPLICLSNILFLNRRLELPKGCKQIHFESLCTYISSALPDFNSEWVTSILVSLKKGLLFNCKFDSTKVYIESDAEQLFQTFGIPIKHGWIADPIAYGPLTRLNYDELLEKLTIYQCKIEEEKLKSYVEKDLNEESGESGREEKVIKEKEESRGDLEKEFEQMKLSEDHEEGVECVGKEAEDGREDKNDKRCNGAGDGHTGDDKKTEDERKVDEKKADEANLEGKREDDDFDDDTATMAMDFLDRYATQLTEYGIKVLKHEIPEKKLVALYRNNHFLVVTMHNGRIFALVTDSAFYDHQCVWESLENSEYFDENFNHYVPKETEVKKQSLLAKWKRAFKRKPRR
;
A
#
# COMPACT_ATOMS: atom_id res chain seq x y z
N MET A 1 -3.43 -14.96 29.91
CA MET A 1 -4.44 -13.86 29.85
C MET A 1 -3.76 -12.60 30.38
N GLU A 2 -3.02 -11.90 29.52
CA GLU A 2 -2.52 -10.56 29.84
C GLU A 2 -3.55 -9.57 29.33
N SER A 3 -4.40 -9.05 30.23
CA SER A 3 -5.20 -7.87 29.93
C SER A 3 -4.26 -6.66 29.95
N SER A 4 -3.56 -6.41 28.84
CA SER A 4 -2.70 -5.23 28.73
C SER A 4 -3.57 -3.98 28.50
N SER A 5 -3.24 -2.89 29.18
CA SER A 5 -3.82 -1.57 28.97
C SER A 5 -3.59 -0.98 27.57
N ASP A 6 -2.90 -1.73 26.69
CA ASP A 6 -2.48 -1.33 25.34
C ASP A 6 -3.59 -1.50 24.28
N ASP A 7 -4.75 -2.01 24.69
CA ASP A 7 -5.87 -2.30 23.78
C ASP A 7 -7.10 -1.38 23.94
N ALA A 8 -6.89 -0.21 24.57
CA ALA A 8 -7.92 0.80 24.78
C ALA A 8 -7.66 2.07 23.94
N PHE A 9 -8.69 2.50 23.20
CA PHE A 9 -8.68 3.73 22.42
C PHE A 9 -9.40 4.83 23.19
N LYS A 10 -8.78 6.02 23.29
CA LYS A 10 -9.44 7.20 23.86
C LYS A 10 -10.52 7.71 22.90
N VAL A 11 -11.64 8.13 23.46
CA VAL A 11 -12.78 8.65 22.70
C VAL A 11 -12.93 10.14 22.97
N LYS A 12 -12.96 10.92 21.89
CA LYS A 12 -13.31 12.35 21.90
C LYS A 12 -14.68 12.52 21.25
N TRP A 13 -15.41 13.54 21.67
CA TRP A 13 -16.74 13.84 21.16
C TRP A 13 -16.76 15.18 20.45
N THR A 14 -17.55 15.28 19.39
CA THR A 14 -17.69 16.50 18.58
C THR A 14 -19.08 16.58 17.96
N ARG A 15 -19.47 17.77 17.50
CA ARG A 15 -20.62 17.95 16.62
C ARG A 15 -20.19 17.86 15.16
N PHE A 16 -20.70 16.87 14.44
CA PHE A 16 -20.49 16.74 13.00
C PHE A 16 -21.84 16.53 12.30
N LYS A 17 -22.09 17.28 11.21
CA LYS A 17 -23.37 17.26 10.46
C LYS A 17 -24.61 17.42 11.37
N GLY A 18 -24.50 18.25 12.41
CA GLY A 18 -25.58 18.51 13.37
C GLY A 18 -25.75 17.47 14.47
N HIS A 19 -24.98 16.37 14.46
CA HIS A 19 -25.07 15.29 15.43
C HIS A 19 -23.86 15.29 16.39
N TYR A 20 -24.11 14.96 17.66
CA TYR A 20 -23.05 14.76 18.65
C TYR A 20 -22.54 13.33 18.54
N VAL A 21 -21.33 13.15 18.04
CA VAL A 21 -20.75 11.86 17.63
C VAL A 21 -19.37 11.65 18.27
N PRO A 22 -19.00 10.39 18.56
CA PRO A 22 -17.68 10.06 19.04
C PRO A 22 -16.69 9.92 17.88
N PHE A 23 -15.41 10.03 18.18
CA PHE A 23 -14.32 9.54 17.35
C PHE A 23 -13.15 9.12 18.24
N LEU A 24 -12.38 8.17 17.76
CA LEU A 24 -11.23 7.57 18.41
C LEU A 24 -9.98 8.43 18.16
N LEU A 25 -9.16 8.55 19.21
CA LEU A 25 -7.83 9.13 19.14
C LEU A 25 -6.75 8.05 19.12
N GLN A 26 -5.65 8.38 18.46
CA GLN A 26 -4.49 7.53 18.31
C GLN A 26 -3.43 7.84 19.38
N ASN A 27 -2.96 6.78 20.03
CA ASN A 27 -1.89 6.83 21.04
C ASN A 27 -0.57 6.22 20.52
N LEU A 28 -0.63 5.24 19.60
CA LEU A 28 0.51 4.42 19.15
C LEU A 28 0.61 4.38 17.63
N GLU A 29 1.80 4.10 17.10
CA GLU A 29 2.04 3.90 15.67
C GLU A 29 1.48 2.53 15.22
N GLY A 30 0.91 2.45 14.01
CA GLY A 30 0.37 1.21 13.41
C GLY A 30 -1.16 1.09 13.40
N GLN A 31 -1.87 1.59 14.42
CA GLN A 31 -3.33 1.42 14.56
C GLN A 31 -4.19 2.34 13.68
N CYS A 32 -3.55 3.15 12.82
CA CYS A 32 -4.25 4.20 12.06
C CYS A 32 -5.27 3.69 11.04
N PRO A 33 -5.10 2.55 10.32
CA PRO A 33 -6.13 2.07 9.40
C PRO A 33 -7.43 1.72 10.14
N LEU A 34 -7.32 1.02 11.28
CA LEU A 34 -8.45 0.68 12.15
C LEU A 34 -9.15 1.93 12.69
N ILE A 35 -8.38 2.89 13.21
CA ILE A 35 -8.91 4.16 13.75
C ILE A 35 -9.62 4.95 12.64
N CYS A 36 -9.03 5.01 11.44
CA CYS A 36 -9.61 5.69 10.28
C CYS A 36 -10.96 5.06 9.90
N LEU A 37 -11.01 3.74 9.73
CA LEU A 37 -12.26 3.01 9.46
C LEU A 37 -13.32 3.32 10.52
N SER A 38 -12.97 3.12 11.79
CA SER A 38 -13.87 3.31 12.93
C SER A 38 -14.41 4.74 13.01
N ASN A 39 -13.55 5.74 12.82
CA ASN A 39 -13.94 7.14 12.86
C ASN A 39 -14.90 7.52 11.73
N ILE A 40 -14.69 6.99 10.52
CA ILE A 40 -15.63 7.21 9.42
C ILE A 40 -16.99 6.61 9.77
N LEU A 41 -17.03 5.42 10.37
CA LEU A 41 -18.27 4.76 10.78
C LEU A 41 -18.98 5.53 11.91
N PHE A 42 -18.26 6.01 12.93
CA PHE A 42 -18.86 6.82 14.01
C PHE A 42 -19.37 8.17 13.50
N LEU A 43 -18.58 8.89 12.69
CA LEU A 43 -18.98 10.20 12.15
C LEU A 43 -20.17 10.10 11.18
N ASN A 44 -20.30 8.98 10.45
CA ASN A 44 -21.49 8.67 9.65
C ASN A 44 -22.63 8.05 10.45
N ARG A 45 -22.47 7.85 11.76
CA ARG A 45 -23.45 7.21 12.66
C ARG A 45 -23.86 5.79 12.23
N ARG A 46 -22.95 5.07 11.57
CA ARG A 46 -23.07 3.63 11.31
C ARG A 46 -22.81 2.82 12.59
N LEU A 47 -21.98 3.39 13.47
CA LEU A 47 -21.73 2.89 14.81
C LEU A 47 -22.12 3.97 15.83
N GLU A 48 -22.63 3.57 16.97
CA GLU A 48 -23.01 4.48 18.06
C GLU A 48 -22.39 3.99 19.39
N LEU A 49 -21.82 4.91 20.16
CA LEU A 49 -21.35 4.65 21.52
C LEU A 49 -22.26 5.33 22.55
N PRO A 50 -22.35 4.79 23.78
CA PRO A 50 -23.01 5.47 24.88
C PRO A 50 -22.46 6.89 25.06
N LYS A 51 -23.35 7.88 25.19
CA LYS A 51 -22.98 9.29 25.32
C LYS A 51 -22.02 9.50 26.49
N GLY A 52 -20.91 10.20 26.24
CA GLY A 52 -19.89 10.49 27.25
C GLY A 52 -18.89 9.34 27.49
N CYS A 53 -18.96 8.26 26.71
CA CYS A 53 -17.92 7.23 26.68
C CYS A 53 -16.55 7.87 26.46
N LYS A 54 -15.57 7.58 27.33
CA LYS A 54 -14.22 8.16 27.27
C LYS A 54 -13.19 7.24 26.63
N GLN A 55 -13.47 5.94 26.59
CA GLN A 55 -12.57 4.93 26.07
C GLN A 55 -13.34 3.72 25.57
N ILE A 56 -12.80 3.02 24.57
CA ILE A 56 -13.33 1.76 24.06
C ILE A 56 -12.19 0.75 23.90
N HIS A 57 -12.45 -0.52 24.22
CA HIS A 57 -11.48 -1.59 24.01
C HIS A 57 -11.60 -2.17 22.60
N PHE A 58 -10.50 -2.67 22.06
CA PHE A 58 -10.46 -3.32 20.74
C PHE A 58 -11.51 -4.42 20.58
N GLU A 59 -11.65 -5.31 21.56
CA GLU A 59 -12.65 -6.39 21.53
C GLU A 59 -14.09 -5.86 21.38
N SER A 60 -14.42 -4.79 22.12
CA SER A 60 -15.71 -4.13 22.00
C SER A 60 -15.88 -3.50 20.63
N LEU A 61 -14.83 -2.85 20.10
CA LEU A 61 -14.84 -2.26 18.76
C LEU A 61 -15.08 -3.32 17.67
N CYS A 62 -14.43 -4.48 17.76
CA CYS A 62 -14.69 -5.63 16.88
C CYS A 62 -16.16 -6.05 16.95
N THR A 63 -16.71 -6.19 18.16
CA THR A 63 -18.12 -6.54 18.34
C THR A 63 -19.05 -5.51 17.69
N TYR A 64 -18.78 -4.22 17.84
CA TYR A 64 -19.56 -3.14 17.20
C TYR A 64 -19.51 -3.20 15.68
N ILE A 65 -18.32 -3.39 15.10
CA ILE A 65 -18.13 -3.44 13.64
C ILE A 65 -18.77 -4.70 13.07
N SER A 66 -18.57 -5.87 13.68
CA SER A 66 -19.20 -7.13 13.25
C SER A 66 -20.72 -7.06 13.32
N SER A 67 -21.28 -6.42 14.36
CA SER A 67 -22.73 -6.21 14.48
C SER A 67 -23.30 -5.31 13.38
N ALA A 68 -22.49 -4.45 12.77
CA ALA A 68 -22.89 -3.62 11.63
C ALA A 68 -22.83 -4.36 10.28
N LEU A 69 -22.29 -5.58 10.25
CA LEU A 69 -22.13 -6.44 9.08
C LEU A 69 -22.70 -7.84 9.34
N PRO A 70 -24.02 -7.98 9.54
CA PRO A 70 -24.63 -9.26 9.93
C PRO A 70 -24.50 -10.35 8.87
N ASP A 71 -24.26 -9.98 7.61
CA ASP A 71 -24.11 -10.90 6.48
C ASP A 71 -22.70 -11.51 6.38
N PHE A 72 -21.75 -11.06 7.20
CA PHE A 72 -20.36 -11.51 7.18
C PHE A 72 -20.01 -12.33 8.43
N ASN A 73 -19.04 -13.25 8.30
CA ASN A 73 -18.55 -14.02 9.44
C ASN A 73 -17.79 -13.09 10.42
N SER A 74 -18.23 -13.06 11.68
CA SER A 74 -17.59 -12.28 12.76
C SER A 74 -16.11 -12.59 12.97
N GLU A 75 -15.67 -13.84 12.77
CA GLU A 75 -14.26 -14.23 12.87
C GLU A 75 -13.42 -13.62 11.73
N TRP A 76 -13.97 -13.60 10.52
CA TRP A 76 -13.34 -12.93 9.37
C TRP A 76 -13.26 -11.42 9.56
N VAL A 77 -14.33 -10.77 10.03
CA VAL A 77 -14.27 -9.34 10.35
C VAL A 77 -13.20 -9.08 11.42
N THR A 78 -13.17 -9.90 12.47
CA THR A 78 -12.20 -9.73 13.56
C THR A 78 -10.76 -9.94 13.08
N SER A 79 -10.50 -10.93 12.21
CA SER A 79 -9.15 -11.16 11.67
C SER A 79 -8.65 -9.96 10.85
N ILE A 80 -9.52 -9.34 10.04
CA ILE A 80 -9.18 -8.12 9.29
C ILE A 80 -8.91 -6.96 10.24
N LEU A 81 -9.74 -6.76 11.27
CA LEU A 81 -9.53 -5.68 12.24
C LEU A 81 -8.23 -5.86 13.02
N VAL A 82 -7.81 -7.11 13.28
CA VAL A 82 -6.49 -7.43 13.84
C VAL A 82 -5.37 -7.06 12.86
N SER A 83 -5.53 -7.34 11.55
CA SER A 83 -4.57 -6.89 10.53
C SER A 83 -4.47 -5.36 10.51
N LEU A 84 -5.60 -4.67 10.37
CA LEU A 84 -5.68 -3.20 10.35
C LEU A 84 -5.11 -2.53 11.61
N LYS A 85 -5.13 -3.21 12.76
CA LYS A 85 -4.51 -2.73 14.00
C LYS A 85 -2.98 -2.79 13.94
N LYS A 86 -2.41 -3.79 13.27
CA LYS A 86 -0.96 -3.96 13.09
C LYS A 86 -0.41 -3.00 12.04
N GLY A 87 -1.17 -2.78 10.97
CA GLY A 87 -0.80 -1.95 9.84
C GLY A 87 -1.47 -2.48 8.58
N LEU A 88 -1.32 -1.76 7.48
CA LEU A 88 -1.87 -2.17 6.18
C LEU A 88 -0.81 -1.88 5.13
N LEU A 89 -0.49 -2.88 4.31
CA LEU A 89 0.39 -2.67 3.16
C LEU A 89 -0.31 -1.77 2.14
N PHE A 90 0.46 -0.87 1.54
CA PHE A 90 -0.04 0.16 0.64
C PHE A 90 0.88 0.29 -0.57
N ASN A 91 0.29 0.32 -1.75
CA ASN A 91 0.93 0.76 -2.98
C ASN A 91 -0.03 1.71 -3.72
N CYS A 92 0.51 2.56 -4.59
CA CYS A 92 -0.26 3.50 -5.41
C CYS A 92 0.40 3.71 -6.77
N LYS A 93 -0.43 4.06 -7.76
CA LYS A 93 0.04 4.62 -9.03
C LYS A 93 0.07 6.15 -8.94
N PHE A 94 0.99 6.78 -9.66
CA PHE A 94 1.13 8.23 -9.64
C PHE A 94 0.18 8.96 -10.62
N ASP A 95 -0.79 8.27 -11.23
CA ASP A 95 -1.73 8.84 -12.22
C ASP A 95 -3.13 9.17 -11.68
N SER A 96 -3.50 8.62 -10.54
CA SER A 96 -4.87 8.63 -10.04
C SER A 96 -4.89 8.74 -8.53
N THR A 97 -6.08 8.86 -7.92
CA THR A 97 -6.22 8.83 -6.46
C THR A 97 -6.41 7.41 -5.93
N LYS A 98 -6.37 6.37 -6.79
CA LYS A 98 -6.71 4.99 -6.41
C LYS A 98 -5.55 4.34 -5.66
N VAL A 99 -5.89 3.67 -4.57
CA VAL A 99 -4.93 2.95 -3.74
C VAL A 99 -5.01 1.44 -4.02
N TYR A 100 -3.93 0.73 -3.73
CA TYR A 100 -3.85 -0.72 -3.72
C TYR A 100 -3.47 -1.16 -2.31
N ILE A 101 -4.31 -1.99 -1.69
CA ILE A 101 -4.15 -2.52 -0.33
C ILE A 101 -4.52 -4.00 -0.31
N GLU A 102 -4.32 -4.67 0.82
CA GLU A 102 -4.74 -6.07 1.02
C GLU A 102 -6.22 -6.28 0.66
N SER A 103 -6.52 -7.35 -0.08
CA SER A 103 -7.85 -7.62 -0.66
C SER A 103 -8.97 -7.66 0.39
N ASP A 104 -8.74 -8.31 1.53
CA ASP A 104 -9.71 -8.42 2.61
C ASP A 104 -10.01 -7.05 3.25
N ALA A 105 -8.97 -6.23 3.44
CA ALA A 105 -9.12 -4.86 3.91
C ALA A 105 -9.89 -4.02 2.89
N GLU A 106 -9.56 -4.12 1.59
CA GLU A 106 -10.29 -3.42 0.53
C GLU A 106 -11.77 -3.80 0.53
N GLN A 107 -12.09 -5.10 0.62
CA GLN A 107 -13.45 -5.60 0.67
C GLN A 107 -14.22 -5.04 1.87
N LEU A 108 -13.60 -4.97 3.05
CA LEU A 108 -14.23 -4.41 4.25
C LEU A 108 -14.59 -2.92 4.06
N PHE A 109 -13.66 -2.11 3.53
CA PHE A 109 -13.92 -0.69 3.25
C PHE A 109 -15.00 -0.51 2.17
N GLN A 110 -14.96 -1.32 1.11
CA GLN A 110 -15.96 -1.31 0.03
C GLN A 110 -17.36 -1.66 0.56
N THR A 111 -17.46 -2.63 1.46
CA THR A 111 -18.73 -3.06 2.09
C THR A 111 -19.39 -1.91 2.86
N PHE A 112 -18.60 -1.07 3.53
CA PHE A 112 -19.11 0.14 4.19
C PHE A 112 -19.29 1.33 3.24
N GLY A 113 -18.93 1.19 1.96
CA GLY A 113 -18.97 2.26 0.96
C GLY A 113 -17.98 3.38 1.26
N ILE A 114 -16.85 3.07 1.89
CA ILE A 114 -15.82 4.04 2.28
C ILE A 114 -14.77 4.10 1.18
N PRO A 115 -14.65 5.21 0.45
CA PRO A 115 -13.59 5.37 -0.54
C PRO A 115 -12.25 5.50 0.18
N ILE A 116 -11.23 4.84 -0.38
CA ILE A 116 -9.85 5.03 0.03
C ILE A 116 -9.11 5.73 -1.11
N LYS A 117 -8.41 6.81 -0.79
CA LYS A 117 -7.71 7.65 -1.76
C LYS A 117 -6.29 7.99 -1.31
N HIS A 118 -5.44 8.42 -2.22
CA HIS A 118 -4.17 9.12 -1.94
C HIS A 118 -4.06 10.39 -2.80
N GLY A 119 -3.13 11.28 -2.45
CA GLY A 119 -2.86 12.52 -3.18
C GLY A 119 -1.44 12.62 -3.76
N TRP A 120 -0.72 11.49 -3.81
CA TRP A 120 0.62 11.41 -4.38
C TRP A 120 0.54 11.21 -5.90
N ILE A 121 0.18 12.27 -6.62
CA ILE A 121 -0.09 12.24 -8.05
C ILE A 121 0.94 13.07 -8.79
N ALA A 122 1.64 12.46 -9.73
CA ALA A 122 2.58 13.14 -10.61
C ALA A 122 1.81 14.09 -11.53
N ASP A 123 2.21 15.37 -11.57
CA ASP A 123 1.70 16.30 -12.58
C ASP A 123 2.08 15.77 -13.97
N PRO A 124 1.11 15.44 -14.86
CA PRO A 124 1.41 14.83 -16.15
C PRO A 124 2.30 15.68 -17.06
N ILE A 125 2.36 17.00 -16.83
CA ILE A 125 3.20 17.92 -17.60
C ILE A 125 4.65 17.87 -17.10
N ALA A 126 4.86 17.84 -15.79
CA ALA A 126 6.21 17.91 -15.20
C ALA A 126 6.84 16.53 -15.00
N TYR A 127 6.03 15.52 -14.70
CA TYR A 127 6.43 14.18 -14.26
C TYR A 127 5.75 13.08 -15.09
N GLY A 128 5.42 13.38 -16.36
CA GLY A 128 4.64 12.50 -17.25
C GLY A 128 5.09 11.03 -17.30
N PRO A 129 6.38 10.70 -17.43
CA PRO A 129 6.85 9.32 -17.43
C PRO A 129 6.47 8.54 -16.15
N LEU A 130 6.47 9.22 -14.99
CA LEU A 130 6.19 8.59 -13.70
C LEU A 130 4.72 8.18 -13.56
N THR A 131 3.79 8.79 -14.31
CA THR A 131 2.36 8.48 -14.18
C THR A 131 2.05 7.02 -14.56
N ARG A 132 2.91 6.35 -15.34
CA ARG A 132 2.70 4.96 -15.77
C ARG A 132 3.10 3.94 -14.71
N LEU A 133 3.86 4.36 -13.71
CA LEU A 133 4.46 3.50 -12.70
C LEU A 133 3.66 3.54 -11.40
N ASN A 134 3.70 2.42 -10.68
CA ASN A 134 3.41 2.39 -9.26
C ASN A 134 4.67 2.61 -8.41
N TYR A 135 4.50 2.82 -7.11
CA TYR A 135 5.62 3.11 -6.20
C TYR A 135 6.66 1.99 -6.18
N ASP A 136 6.23 0.73 -6.13
CA ASP A 136 7.14 -0.42 -6.09
C ASP A 136 7.91 -0.58 -7.42
N GLU A 137 7.21 -0.46 -8.55
CA GLU A 137 7.83 -0.47 -9.90
C GLU A 137 8.86 0.65 -10.06
N LEU A 138 8.56 1.85 -9.55
CA LEU A 138 9.49 2.98 -9.59
C LEU A 138 10.74 2.71 -8.74
N LEU A 139 10.55 2.17 -7.54
CA LEU A 139 11.65 1.85 -6.64
C LEU A 139 12.54 0.74 -7.21
N GLU A 140 11.94 -0.28 -7.82
CA GLU A 140 12.67 -1.34 -8.54
C GLU A 140 13.52 -0.75 -9.67
N LYS A 141 12.93 0.08 -10.53
CA LYS A 141 13.65 0.73 -11.65
C LYS A 141 14.79 1.62 -11.16
N LEU A 142 14.57 2.41 -10.11
CA LEU A 142 15.63 3.23 -9.49
C LEU A 142 16.76 2.39 -8.90
N THR A 143 16.43 1.26 -8.27
CA THR A 143 17.43 0.34 -7.71
C THR A 143 18.30 -0.24 -8.82
N ILE A 144 17.69 -0.73 -9.90
CA ILE A 144 18.40 -1.24 -11.07
C ILE A 144 19.30 -0.16 -11.69
N TYR A 145 18.80 1.07 -11.82
CA TYR A 145 19.57 2.20 -12.33
C TYR A 145 20.79 2.54 -11.45
N GLN A 146 20.61 2.55 -10.12
CA GLN A 146 21.72 2.77 -9.18
C GLN A 146 22.79 1.68 -9.29
N CYS A 147 22.38 0.40 -9.40
CA CYS A 147 23.30 -0.71 -9.61
C CYS A 147 24.12 -0.55 -10.90
N LYS A 148 23.49 -0.12 -12.01
CA LYS A 148 24.20 0.14 -13.28
C LYS A 148 25.26 1.22 -13.13
N ILE A 149 24.95 2.33 -12.46
CA ILE A 149 25.91 3.41 -12.20
C ILE A 149 27.09 2.92 -11.36
N GLU A 150 26.83 2.13 -10.32
CA GLU A 150 27.88 1.58 -9.47
C GLU A 150 28.78 0.61 -10.24
N GLU A 151 28.21 -0.22 -11.11
CA GLU A 151 28.96 -1.14 -11.97
C GLU A 151 29.86 -0.37 -12.96
N GLU A 152 29.36 0.68 -13.61
CA GLU A 152 30.14 1.53 -14.52
C GLU A 152 31.28 2.26 -13.79
N LYS A 153 31.01 2.78 -12.58
CA LYS A 153 32.05 3.36 -11.73
C LYS A 153 33.13 2.34 -11.43
N LEU A 154 32.77 1.12 -11.03
CA LEU A 154 33.71 0.06 -10.71
C LEU A 154 34.56 -0.34 -11.93
N LYS A 155 33.95 -0.48 -13.11
CA LYS A 155 34.66 -0.71 -14.38
C LYS A 155 35.68 0.39 -14.65
N SER A 156 35.31 1.66 -14.43
CA SER A 156 36.24 2.79 -14.63
C SER A 156 37.42 2.79 -13.65
N TYR A 157 37.27 2.26 -12.43
CA TYR A 157 38.37 2.10 -11.49
C TYR A 157 39.32 0.99 -11.92
N VAL A 158 38.77 -0.17 -12.29
CA VAL A 158 39.57 -1.30 -12.79
C VAL A 158 40.37 -0.91 -14.04
N GLU A 159 39.76 -0.18 -14.97
CA GLU A 159 40.47 0.31 -16.17
C GLU A 159 41.58 1.32 -15.83
N LYS A 160 41.40 2.15 -14.80
CA LYS A 160 42.46 3.06 -14.33
C LYS A 160 43.60 2.31 -13.67
N ASP A 161 43.31 1.34 -12.81
CA ASP A 161 44.32 0.50 -12.16
C ASP A 161 45.16 -0.28 -13.19
N LEU A 162 44.52 -0.83 -14.24
CA LEU A 162 45.20 -1.52 -15.35
C LEU A 162 46.05 -0.57 -16.22
N ASN A 163 45.61 0.68 -16.38
CA ASN A 163 46.36 1.70 -17.13
C ASN A 163 47.53 2.29 -16.33
N GLU A 164 47.45 2.30 -15.00
CA GLU A 164 48.56 2.69 -14.11
C GLU A 164 49.61 1.57 -14.00
N GLU A 165 49.19 0.29 -13.96
CA GLU A 165 50.11 -0.87 -13.95
C GLU A 165 50.83 -1.10 -15.29
N SER A 166 50.28 -0.62 -16.42
CA SER A 166 50.92 -0.74 -17.75
C SER A 166 51.92 0.38 -18.07
N GLY A 167 52.11 1.36 -17.17
CA GLY A 167 53.12 2.41 -17.26
C GLY A 167 54.53 2.01 -16.77
N GLU A 168 54.68 0.89 -16.07
CA GLU A 168 55.97 0.32 -15.66
C GLU A 168 56.16 -1.07 -16.27
N SER A 169 56.61 -1.14 -17.53
CA SER A 169 57.08 -2.42 -18.07
C SER A 169 58.35 -2.85 -17.33
N GLY A 170 58.28 -3.90 -16.51
CA GLY A 170 59.48 -4.35 -15.83
C GLY A 170 59.46 -5.58 -14.93
N ARG A 171 58.47 -6.49 -14.95
CA ARG A 171 58.65 -7.92 -14.64
C ARG A 171 57.36 -8.72 -14.75
N GLU A 172 57.34 -9.63 -15.72
CA GLU A 172 56.28 -10.62 -15.91
C GLU A 172 56.29 -11.72 -14.83
N GLU A 173 55.14 -12.41 -14.77
CA GLU A 173 54.86 -13.74 -14.18
C GLU A 173 54.62 -13.85 -12.67
N LYS A 174 53.35 -13.67 -12.25
CA LYS A 174 52.57 -14.57 -11.34
C LYS A 174 51.34 -13.88 -10.72
N VAL A 175 50.25 -13.62 -11.47
CA VAL A 175 48.92 -13.45 -10.84
C VAL A 175 47.79 -13.86 -11.80
N ILE A 176 47.86 -15.06 -12.38
CA ILE A 176 46.70 -15.69 -13.02
C ILE A 176 46.54 -17.04 -12.34
N LYS A 177 45.95 -17.03 -11.14
CA LYS A 177 45.37 -18.24 -10.50
C LYS A 177 44.46 -18.00 -9.30
N GLU A 178 44.22 -16.77 -8.85
CA GLU A 178 43.38 -16.51 -7.66
C GLU A 178 42.03 -15.80 -7.95
N LYS A 179 41.67 -15.54 -9.21
CA LYS A 179 40.40 -14.86 -9.57
C LYS A 179 39.29 -15.75 -10.12
N GLU A 180 39.51 -17.05 -10.27
CA GLU A 180 38.45 -17.99 -10.67
C GLU A 180 37.75 -18.67 -9.47
N GLU A 181 38.28 -18.57 -8.25
CA GLU A 181 37.65 -19.17 -7.05
C GLU A 181 36.62 -18.25 -6.37
N SER A 182 36.69 -16.93 -6.55
CA SER A 182 35.75 -15.98 -5.89
C SER A 182 34.44 -15.74 -6.64
N ARG A 183 34.33 -16.19 -7.89
CA ARG A 183 33.09 -16.08 -8.68
C ARG A 183 32.08 -17.20 -8.34
N GLY A 184 32.56 -18.36 -7.92
CA GLY A 184 31.73 -19.51 -7.56
C GLY A 184 31.10 -19.44 -6.16
N ASP A 185 31.60 -18.56 -5.28
CA ASP A 185 31.08 -18.43 -3.90
C ASP A 185 29.93 -17.42 -3.79
N LEU A 186 29.92 -16.37 -4.61
CA LEU A 186 28.83 -15.38 -4.65
C LEU A 186 27.54 -15.92 -5.29
N GLU A 187 27.65 -16.79 -6.30
CA GLU A 187 26.49 -17.49 -6.89
C GLU A 187 25.88 -18.52 -5.93
N LYS A 188 26.66 -19.06 -4.99
CA LYS A 188 26.16 -19.97 -3.94
C LYS A 188 25.51 -19.26 -2.76
N GLU A 189 25.99 -18.07 -2.39
CA GLU A 189 25.33 -17.24 -1.37
C GLU A 189 23.97 -16.73 -1.83
N PHE A 190 23.81 -16.43 -3.13
CA PHE A 190 22.53 -15.95 -3.68
C PHE A 190 21.46 -17.05 -3.75
N GLU A 191 21.84 -18.31 -4.00
CA GLU A 191 20.89 -19.44 -3.92
C GLU A 191 20.59 -19.91 -2.50
N GLN A 192 21.51 -19.75 -1.55
CA GLN A 192 21.22 -20.03 -0.13
C GLN A 192 20.21 -19.04 0.47
N MET A 193 20.10 -17.81 -0.03
CA MET A 193 19.07 -16.87 0.40
C MET A 193 17.68 -17.22 -0.16
N LYS A 194 17.58 -17.70 -1.41
CA LYS A 194 16.30 -18.12 -2.02
C LYS A 194 15.65 -19.34 -1.35
N LEU A 195 16.45 -20.26 -0.81
CA LEU A 195 15.97 -21.47 -0.15
C LEU A 195 15.59 -21.26 1.34
N SER A 196 15.77 -20.05 1.87
CA SER A 196 15.52 -19.73 3.28
C SER A 196 14.17 -19.05 3.56
N GLU A 197 13.42 -18.68 2.54
CA GLU A 197 12.08 -18.05 2.69
C GLU A 197 10.89 -19.03 2.53
N ASP A 198 11.14 -20.31 2.20
CA ASP A 198 10.06 -21.29 1.96
C ASP A 198 9.84 -22.34 3.08
N HIS A 199 10.43 -22.17 4.27
CA HIS A 199 10.18 -23.09 5.39
C HIS A 199 10.17 -22.43 6.77
N GLU A 200 9.03 -21.80 7.10
CA GLU A 200 8.45 -21.87 8.46
C GLU A 200 6.96 -22.27 8.35
N GLU A 201 6.70 -23.42 7.74
CA GLU A 201 5.49 -24.18 8.02
C GLU A 201 5.85 -25.58 8.51
N GLY A 202 5.42 -25.86 9.74
CA GLY A 202 5.20 -27.20 10.26
C GLY A 202 6.32 -27.74 11.17
N VAL A 203 6.07 -28.57 12.18
CA VAL A 203 4.90 -29.31 12.65
C VAL A 203 5.26 -29.80 14.07
N GLU A 204 4.27 -30.02 14.94
CA GLU A 204 4.04 -31.26 15.73
C GLU A 204 3.04 -30.96 16.86
N CYS A 205 1.96 -31.74 17.08
CA CYS A 205 2.00 -33.19 17.29
C CYS A 205 0.66 -33.89 16.96
N VAL A 206 0.82 -35.07 16.34
CA VAL A 206 0.10 -36.37 16.49
C VAL A 206 -0.77 -36.51 17.77
N GLY A 207 -1.94 -37.16 17.84
CA GLY A 207 -2.75 -37.98 16.94
C GLY A 207 -3.74 -38.85 17.76
N LYS A 208 -4.86 -39.31 17.18
CA LYS A 208 -5.47 -40.66 17.30
C LYS A 208 -6.96 -40.73 16.92
N GLU A 209 -7.25 -41.74 16.06
CA GLU A 209 -8.43 -42.66 16.01
C GLU A 209 -9.82 -42.04 15.71
N ALA A 210 -10.72 -42.58 14.87
CA ALA A 210 -10.88 -43.86 14.14
C ALA A 210 -12.01 -43.75 13.07
N GLU A 211 -12.00 -44.67 12.08
CA GLU A 211 -13.09 -45.35 11.32
C GLU A 211 -14.32 -44.53 10.80
N ASP A 212 -14.90 -44.70 9.60
CA ASP A 212 -15.24 -45.91 8.81
C ASP A 212 -15.78 -45.52 7.39
N GLY A 213 -15.78 -46.48 6.44
CA GLY A 213 -16.68 -46.59 5.25
C GLY A 213 -16.26 -45.91 3.92
N ARG A 214 -15.71 -46.62 2.91
CA ARG A 214 -16.39 -47.35 1.78
C ARG A 214 -17.29 -46.44 0.91
N GLU A 215 -17.36 -46.48 -0.42
CA GLU A 215 -16.86 -47.35 -1.50
C GLU A 215 -17.08 -46.63 -2.87
N ASP A 216 -16.59 -47.27 -3.92
CA ASP A 216 -16.39 -46.81 -5.30
C ASP A 216 -17.62 -46.51 -6.19
N LYS A 217 -17.29 -45.77 -7.26
CA LYS A 217 -17.90 -45.53 -8.58
C LYS A 217 -18.92 -46.56 -9.12
N ASN A 218 -20.00 -46.10 -9.75
CA ASN A 218 -20.18 -46.10 -11.23
C ASN A 218 -21.60 -45.74 -11.71
N ASP A 219 -21.62 -44.96 -12.80
CA ASP A 219 -22.55 -44.94 -13.95
C ASP A 219 -24.00 -45.44 -13.83
N LYS A 220 -24.96 -44.57 -14.22
CA LYS A 220 -25.89 -44.91 -15.31
C LYS A 220 -26.66 -43.71 -15.90
N ARG A 221 -26.64 -43.72 -17.22
CA ARG A 221 -27.35 -42.95 -18.26
C ARG A 221 -28.88 -43.13 -18.20
N CYS A 222 -29.65 -42.09 -18.57
CA CYS A 222 -30.56 -42.06 -19.74
C CYS A 222 -31.65 -40.96 -19.70
N ASN A 223 -31.59 -40.09 -20.72
CA ASN A 223 -32.63 -39.69 -21.69
C ASN A 223 -33.99 -39.07 -21.32
N GLY A 224 -34.26 -37.97 -22.03
CA GLY A 224 -35.52 -37.63 -22.71
C GLY A 224 -36.06 -36.24 -22.35
N ALA A 225 -36.65 -35.41 -23.22
CA ALA A 225 -36.78 -35.28 -24.67
C ALA A 225 -37.64 -33.99 -24.90
N GLY A 226 -37.54 -33.35 -26.07
CA GLY A 226 -38.49 -32.35 -26.59
C GLY A 226 -37.93 -30.93 -26.66
N ASP A 227 -37.69 -30.21 -27.77
CA ASP A 227 -38.05 -30.21 -29.22
C ASP A 227 -38.80 -28.90 -29.60
N GLY A 228 -38.49 -28.39 -30.82
CA GLY A 228 -39.05 -27.20 -31.49
C GLY A 228 -38.04 -26.04 -31.60
N HIS A 229 -37.14 -25.91 -32.60
CA HIS A 229 -37.27 -25.82 -34.08
C HIS A 229 -38.00 -24.54 -34.53
N THR A 230 -37.34 -23.55 -35.15
CA THR A 230 -37.08 -23.33 -36.61
C THR A 230 -36.55 -21.88 -36.70
N GLY A 231 -35.61 -21.41 -37.53
CA GLY A 231 -35.10 -21.67 -38.90
C GLY A 231 -34.94 -20.27 -39.54
N ASP A 232 -34.20 -19.96 -40.59
CA ASP A 232 -33.09 -20.53 -41.34
C ASP A 232 -32.62 -19.42 -42.33
N ASP A 233 -31.59 -19.69 -43.14
CA ASP A 233 -31.14 -18.99 -44.36
C ASP A 233 -30.33 -17.66 -44.24
N LYS A 234 -29.23 -17.40 -44.97
CA LYS A 234 -28.57 -18.11 -46.09
C LYS A 234 -27.14 -17.58 -46.34
N LYS A 235 -26.31 -18.49 -46.88
CA LYS A 235 -24.93 -18.38 -47.38
C LYS A 235 -24.73 -17.49 -48.62
N THR A 236 -23.48 -17.10 -48.87
CA THR A 236 -22.68 -17.25 -50.12
C THR A 236 -21.22 -16.89 -49.77
N GLU A 237 -20.25 -17.81 -49.65
CA GLU A 237 -19.43 -18.50 -50.68
C GLU A 237 -18.80 -17.59 -51.74
N ASP A 238 -17.48 -17.36 -51.60
CA ASP A 238 -16.56 -17.35 -52.76
C ASP A 238 -15.17 -17.86 -52.33
N GLU A 239 -14.75 -18.98 -52.91
CA GLU A 239 -13.42 -19.58 -52.80
C GLU A 239 -12.62 -19.18 -54.05
N ARG A 240 -11.32 -18.83 -53.90
CA ARG A 240 -10.23 -19.49 -54.67
C ARG A 240 -8.82 -18.97 -54.36
N LYS A 241 -7.97 -19.97 -54.16
CA LYS A 241 -6.55 -20.13 -54.54
C LYS A 241 -5.43 -19.74 -53.57
N VAL A 242 -4.91 -20.81 -52.98
CA VAL A 242 -3.56 -21.07 -52.48
C VAL A 242 -2.51 -20.79 -53.56
N ASP A 243 -1.43 -20.10 -53.18
CA ASP A 243 -0.08 -20.35 -53.70
C ASP A 243 0.92 -20.23 -52.53
N GLU A 244 1.61 -21.33 -52.27
CA GLU A 244 2.67 -21.45 -51.28
C GLU A 244 3.93 -20.72 -51.76
N LYS A 245 4.52 -19.87 -50.92
CA LYS A 245 5.98 -19.69 -50.85
C LYS A 245 6.40 -19.38 -49.41
N LYS A 246 7.20 -20.29 -48.85
CA LYS A 246 7.96 -20.17 -47.60
C LYS A 246 9.09 -19.15 -47.72
N ALA A 247 9.53 -18.73 -46.54
CA ALA A 247 10.75 -17.98 -46.18
C ALA A 247 10.58 -16.46 -46.14
N ASP A 248 10.30 -15.95 -44.94
CA ASP A 248 11.19 -15.02 -44.22
C ASP A 248 10.67 -14.85 -42.78
N GLU A 249 10.88 -15.88 -41.96
CA GLU A 249 10.87 -15.79 -40.49
C GLU A 249 12.18 -15.12 -40.06
N ALA A 250 12.24 -13.79 -40.11
CA ALA A 250 13.32 -13.02 -39.50
C ALA A 250 12.95 -11.54 -39.32
N ASN A 251 11.81 -11.22 -38.68
CA ASN A 251 11.70 -10.01 -37.86
C ASN A 251 10.38 -9.98 -37.06
N LEU A 252 10.44 -10.34 -35.78
CA LEU A 252 9.54 -9.86 -34.73
C LEU A 252 10.12 -10.31 -33.38
N GLU A 253 11.39 -10.01 -33.16
CA GLU A 253 11.87 -9.88 -31.79
C GLU A 253 11.19 -8.63 -31.23
N GLY A 254 10.21 -8.86 -30.35
CA GLY A 254 9.52 -7.80 -29.64
C GLY A 254 10.54 -6.91 -28.94
N LYS A 255 10.61 -5.65 -29.36
CA LYS A 255 11.08 -4.58 -28.50
C LYS A 255 10.25 -4.67 -27.22
N ARG A 256 10.87 -5.12 -26.13
CA ARG A 256 10.29 -4.95 -24.80
C ARG A 256 10.15 -3.44 -24.61
N GLU A 257 8.99 -2.98 -24.19
CA GLU A 257 8.69 -1.57 -23.86
C GLU A 257 9.44 -1.11 -22.59
N ASP A 258 10.58 -1.73 -22.27
CA ASP A 258 11.35 -1.57 -21.03
C ASP A 258 12.47 -0.52 -21.11
N ASP A 259 12.63 0.16 -22.26
CA ASP A 259 13.74 1.08 -22.54
C ASP A 259 13.46 2.56 -22.17
N ASP A 260 12.31 2.86 -21.54
CA ASP A 260 11.86 4.23 -21.21
C ASP A 260 12.39 4.75 -19.86
N PHE A 261 13.23 4.00 -19.13
CA PHE A 261 13.83 4.45 -17.87
C PHE A 261 15.29 4.87 -18.04
N ASP A 262 15.46 6.03 -18.67
CA ASP A 262 16.74 6.68 -18.95
C ASP A 262 17.24 7.56 -17.78
N ASP A 263 18.40 8.19 -17.98
CA ASP A 263 19.05 9.07 -16.98
C ASP A 263 18.17 10.26 -16.58
N ASP A 264 17.46 10.84 -17.56
CA ASP A 264 16.53 11.95 -17.35
C ASP A 264 15.33 11.51 -16.50
N THR A 265 14.75 10.34 -16.81
CA THR A 265 13.62 9.77 -16.06
C THR A 265 14.03 9.38 -14.65
N ALA A 266 15.22 8.80 -14.47
CA ALA A 266 15.75 8.48 -13.15
C ALA A 266 15.99 9.74 -12.30
N THR A 267 16.57 10.79 -12.90
CA THR A 267 16.77 12.10 -12.24
C THR A 267 15.44 12.74 -11.85
N MET A 268 14.47 12.72 -12.76
CA MET A 268 13.11 13.21 -12.52
C MET A 268 12.41 12.43 -11.40
N ALA A 269 12.55 11.11 -11.38
CA ALA A 269 12.00 10.26 -10.33
C ALA A 269 12.61 10.58 -8.95
N MET A 270 13.93 10.75 -8.88
CA MET A 270 14.61 11.14 -7.63
C MET A 270 14.15 12.52 -7.15
N ASP A 271 14.02 13.51 -8.04
CA ASP A 271 13.44 14.83 -7.71
C ASP A 271 12.01 14.70 -7.20
N PHE A 272 11.15 13.93 -7.88
CA PHE A 272 9.76 13.74 -7.49
C PHE A 272 9.64 13.14 -6.09
N LEU A 273 10.41 12.08 -5.80
CA LEU A 273 10.38 11.40 -4.51
C LEU A 273 10.92 12.29 -3.37
N ASP A 274 11.97 13.06 -3.62
CA ASP A 274 12.53 14.00 -2.63
C ASP A 274 11.56 15.16 -2.36
N ARG A 275 11.08 15.79 -3.43
CA ARG A 275 10.17 16.94 -3.35
C ARG A 275 8.83 16.59 -2.70
N TYR A 276 8.31 15.41 -2.99
CA TYR A 276 7.01 14.94 -2.50
C TYR A 276 7.12 13.78 -1.52
N ALA A 277 8.19 13.76 -0.72
CA ALA A 277 8.42 12.75 0.32
C ALA A 277 7.26 12.64 1.34
N THR A 278 6.42 13.68 1.49
CA THR A 278 5.22 13.65 2.34
C THR A 278 3.98 13.02 1.67
N GLN A 279 4.14 12.45 0.47
CA GLN A 279 3.14 11.70 -0.28
C GLN A 279 1.86 12.51 -0.60
N LEU A 280 2.03 13.81 -0.82
CA LEU A 280 0.96 14.72 -1.23
C LEU A 280 1.54 15.80 -2.15
N THR A 281 0.92 15.97 -3.31
CA THR A 281 1.33 16.93 -4.35
C THR A 281 0.26 18.02 -4.49
N GLU A 282 0.63 19.20 -4.97
CA GLU A 282 -0.33 20.27 -5.28
C GLU A 282 -1.29 19.84 -6.39
N TYR A 283 -0.78 19.11 -7.39
CA TYR A 283 -1.62 18.51 -8.43
C TYR A 283 -2.61 17.51 -7.83
N GLY A 284 -2.15 16.61 -6.96
CA GLY A 284 -2.99 15.66 -6.24
C GLY A 284 -4.07 16.32 -5.37
N ILE A 285 -3.77 17.44 -4.70
CA ILE A 285 -4.79 18.22 -3.97
C ILE A 285 -5.89 18.72 -4.93
N LYS A 286 -5.52 19.22 -6.12
CA LYS A 286 -6.51 19.65 -7.12
C LYS A 286 -7.39 18.49 -7.58
N VAL A 287 -6.79 17.33 -7.89
CA VAL A 287 -7.54 16.12 -8.28
C VAL A 287 -8.48 15.67 -7.16
N LEU A 288 -8.00 15.59 -5.92
CA LEU A 288 -8.82 15.25 -4.75
C LEU A 288 -9.98 16.23 -4.57
N LYS A 289 -9.78 17.53 -4.84
CA LYS A 289 -10.87 18.53 -4.77
C LYS A 289 -11.97 18.31 -5.80
N HIS A 290 -11.64 17.76 -6.97
CA HIS A 290 -12.63 17.41 -7.98
C HIS A 290 -13.37 16.11 -7.66
N GLU A 291 -12.71 15.16 -7.00
CA GLU A 291 -13.27 13.83 -6.78
C GLU A 291 -13.98 13.62 -5.42
N ILE A 292 -13.62 14.39 -4.39
CA ILE A 292 -14.24 14.28 -3.06
C ILE A 292 -15.47 15.19 -2.99
N PRO A 293 -16.69 14.64 -2.90
CA PRO A 293 -17.90 15.45 -2.76
C PRO A 293 -17.94 16.18 -1.41
N GLU A 294 -18.57 17.35 -1.40
CA GLU A 294 -18.83 18.16 -0.22
C GLU A 294 -19.42 17.32 0.93
N LYS A 295 -18.85 17.45 2.13
CA LYS A 295 -19.26 16.74 3.36
C LYS A 295 -19.19 15.21 3.28
N LYS A 296 -18.64 14.60 2.23
CA LYS A 296 -18.36 13.15 2.21
C LYS A 296 -17.11 12.86 3.04
N LEU A 297 -17.12 11.75 3.76
CA LEU A 297 -15.94 11.25 4.48
C LEU A 297 -15.21 10.22 3.61
N VAL A 298 -13.89 10.33 3.55
CA VAL A 298 -12.99 9.49 2.75
C VAL A 298 -11.80 9.11 3.62
N ALA A 299 -11.29 7.89 3.45
CA ALA A 299 -10.00 7.49 4.01
C ALA A 299 -8.90 7.97 3.05
N LEU A 300 -8.01 8.86 3.52
CA LEU A 300 -6.88 9.36 2.73
C LEU A 300 -5.58 8.76 3.26
N TYR A 301 -4.82 8.08 2.41
CA TYR A 301 -3.47 7.66 2.71
C TYR A 301 -2.48 8.79 2.41
N ARG A 302 -1.66 9.13 3.40
CA ARG A 302 -0.60 10.13 3.31
C ARG A 302 0.48 9.86 4.35
N ASN A 303 1.73 9.86 3.92
CA ASN A 303 2.91 9.72 4.78
C ASN A 303 2.82 8.50 5.72
N ASN A 304 2.55 7.33 5.14
CA ASN A 304 2.39 6.06 5.87
C ASN A 304 1.28 6.08 6.94
N HIS A 305 0.25 6.90 6.71
CA HIS A 305 -0.83 7.10 7.66
C HIS A 305 -2.18 7.23 6.96
N PHE A 306 -3.23 6.69 7.59
CA PHE A 306 -4.62 6.86 7.15
C PHE A 306 -5.29 8.00 7.91
N LEU A 307 -5.76 9.00 7.17
CA LEU A 307 -6.48 10.16 7.67
C LEU A 307 -7.96 10.05 7.30
N VAL A 308 -8.84 10.46 8.21
CA VAL A 308 -10.24 10.70 7.85
C VAL A 308 -10.33 12.10 7.27
N VAL A 309 -10.70 12.23 6.00
CA VAL A 309 -10.82 13.55 5.34
C VAL A 309 -12.24 13.86 4.91
N THR A 310 -12.56 15.14 4.86
CA THR A 310 -13.81 15.65 4.30
C THR A 310 -13.61 16.95 3.54
N MET A 311 -14.47 17.19 2.56
CA MET A 311 -14.53 18.46 1.84
C MET A 311 -15.49 19.41 2.57
N HIS A 312 -15.03 20.62 2.86
CA HIS A 312 -15.88 21.69 3.39
C HIS A 312 -15.53 23.03 2.72
N ASN A 313 -16.51 23.68 2.10
CA ASN A 313 -16.35 24.97 1.39
C ASN A 313 -15.17 24.95 0.39
N GLY A 314 -15.02 23.85 -0.37
CA GLY A 314 -13.96 23.71 -1.38
C GLY A 314 -12.54 23.51 -0.82
N ARG A 315 -12.40 23.26 0.48
CA ARG A 315 -11.14 22.93 1.15
C ARG A 315 -11.21 21.53 1.76
N ILE A 316 -10.06 20.84 1.75
CA ILE A 316 -9.95 19.49 2.32
C ILE A 316 -9.46 19.60 3.76
N PHE A 317 -10.19 18.97 4.67
CA PHE A 317 -9.87 18.90 6.08
C PHE A 317 -9.65 17.46 6.52
N ALA A 318 -8.62 17.22 7.31
CA ALA A 318 -8.34 15.96 7.98
C ALA A 318 -8.80 16.01 9.44
N LEU A 319 -9.37 14.93 9.94
CA LEU A 319 -9.76 14.79 11.34
C LEU A 319 -8.49 14.70 12.21
N VAL A 320 -8.42 15.52 13.26
CA VAL A 320 -7.32 15.50 14.22
C VAL A 320 -7.50 14.33 15.17
N THR A 321 -6.74 13.25 14.95
CA THR A 321 -6.81 12.02 15.75
C THR A 321 -5.70 11.89 16.78
N ASP A 322 -4.68 12.75 16.79
CA ASP A 322 -3.60 12.67 17.79
C ASP A 322 -4.14 12.92 19.21
N SER A 323 -3.86 11.97 20.12
CA SER A 323 -4.26 12.03 21.52
C SER A 323 -3.76 13.26 22.29
N ALA A 324 -2.70 13.92 21.82
CA ALA A 324 -2.22 15.18 22.38
C ALA A 324 -3.27 16.31 22.29
N PHE A 325 -4.22 16.21 21.36
CA PHE A 325 -5.31 17.18 21.19
C PHE A 325 -6.59 16.80 21.94
N TYR A 326 -6.54 15.86 22.89
CA TYR A 326 -7.71 15.43 23.67
C TYR A 326 -8.42 16.62 24.35
N ASP A 327 -7.66 17.49 25.02
CA ASP A 327 -8.18 18.65 25.76
C ASP A 327 -8.38 19.92 24.90
N HIS A 328 -8.03 19.87 23.61
CA HIS A 328 -8.19 21.00 22.68
C HIS A 328 -9.55 20.97 21.99
N GLN A 329 -10.10 22.13 21.62
CA GLN A 329 -11.34 22.19 20.83
C GLN A 329 -11.13 21.96 19.33
N CYS A 330 -9.90 21.77 18.86
CA CYS A 330 -9.63 21.43 17.47
C CYS A 330 -10.17 20.03 17.13
N VAL A 331 -10.76 19.94 15.96
CA VAL A 331 -11.34 18.71 15.39
C VAL A 331 -10.78 18.47 14.01
N TRP A 332 -10.52 19.54 13.24
CA TRP A 332 -10.08 19.45 11.87
C TRP A 332 -8.73 20.15 11.67
N GLU A 333 -7.92 19.64 10.76
CA GLU A 333 -6.69 20.26 10.26
C GLU A 333 -6.84 20.46 8.75
N SER A 334 -6.49 21.63 8.22
CA SER A 334 -6.48 21.82 6.78
C SER A 334 -5.31 21.06 6.13
N LEU A 335 -5.60 20.32 5.07
CA LEU A 335 -4.57 19.59 4.34
C LEU A 335 -3.65 20.51 3.52
N GLU A 336 -4.07 21.76 3.27
CA GLU A 336 -3.38 22.71 2.40
C GLU A 336 -2.37 23.59 3.15
N ASN A 337 -2.72 24.02 4.36
CA ASN A 337 -1.89 24.94 5.15
C ASN A 337 -1.59 24.47 6.58
N SER A 338 -2.06 23.28 6.97
CA SER A 338 -1.86 22.71 8.31
C SER A 338 -2.36 23.59 9.46
N GLU A 339 -3.32 24.47 9.20
CA GLU A 339 -4.04 25.21 10.25
C GLU A 339 -5.11 24.33 10.90
N TYR A 340 -5.41 24.58 12.17
CA TYR A 340 -6.41 23.84 12.93
C TYR A 340 -7.76 24.57 12.97
N PHE A 341 -8.82 23.78 13.08
CA PHE A 341 -10.20 24.25 13.05
C PHE A 341 -11.05 23.51 14.08
N ASP A 342 -12.07 24.19 14.61
CA ASP A 342 -13.05 23.62 15.54
C ASP A 342 -14.08 22.72 14.83
N GLU A 343 -15.05 22.19 15.59
CA GLU A 343 -16.12 21.32 15.06
C GLU A 343 -17.01 21.98 13.99
N ASN A 344 -17.05 23.31 13.95
CA ASN A 344 -17.84 24.10 13.00
C ASN A 344 -16.99 24.63 11.84
N PHE A 345 -15.75 24.14 11.68
CA PHE A 345 -14.78 24.60 10.69
C PHE A 345 -14.39 26.09 10.83
N ASN A 346 -14.47 26.64 12.04
CA ASN A 346 -13.89 27.94 12.35
C ASN A 346 -12.42 27.77 12.70
N HIS A 347 -11.59 28.71 12.27
CA HIS A 347 -10.15 28.69 12.56
C HIS A 347 -9.90 28.67 14.08
N TYR A 348 -9.03 27.77 14.51
CA TYR A 348 -8.71 27.52 15.90
C TYR A 348 -7.20 27.55 16.10
N VAL A 349 -6.75 28.35 17.07
CA VAL A 349 -5.35 28.37 17.49
C VAL A 349 -5.24 27.59 18.80
N PRO A 350 -4.56 26.43 18.82
CA PRO A 350 -4.28 25.72 20.06
C PRO A 350 -3.56 26.65 21.02
N LYS A 351 -4.10 26.82 22.23
CA LYS A 351 -3.35 27.47 23.31
C LYS A 351 -2.07 26.67 23.52
N GLU A 352 -0.92 27.34 23.59
CA GLU A 352 0.34 26.71 24.00
C GLU A 352 0.19 26.22 25.44
N THR A 353 -0.33 25.01 25.60
CA THR A 353 0.06 24.15 26.70
C THR A 353 1.51 23.77 26.47
N GLU A 354 2.31 23.61 27.53
CA GLU A 354 3.67 23.06 27.45
C GLU A 354 3.63 21.63 26.88
N VAL A 355 3.36 21.50 25.59
CA VAL A 355 3.46 20.25 24.87
C VAL A 355 4.95 20.06 24.68
N LYS A 356 5.52 19.14 25.44
CA LYS A 356 6.76 18.47 25.05
C LYS A 356 6.50 17.77 23.72
N LYS A 357 6.51 18.53 22.62
CA LYS A 357 6.50 18.01 21.26
C LYS A 357 7.73 17.12 21.19
N GLN A 358 7.55 15.80 21.28
CA GLN A 358 8.58 14.91 20.80
C GLN A 358 8.67 15.17 19.30
N SER A 359 9.69 15.93 18.94
CA SER A 359 10.00 16.33 17.59
C SER A 359 9.93 15.12 16.66
N LEU A 360 9.42 15.30 15.44
CA LEU A 360 9.53 14.32 14.35
C LEU A 360 10.98 13.83 14.18
N LEU A 361 11.98 14.70 14.40
CA LEU A 361 13.40 14.33 14.44
C LEU A 361 13.78 13.41 15.61
N ALA A 362 13.10 13.53 16.76
CA ALA A 362 13.29 12.64 17.91
C ALA A 362 12.66 11.24 17.65
N LYS A 363 11.58 11.17 16.88
CA LYS A 363 11.01 9.91 16.38
C LYS A 363 11.93 9.22 15.37
N TRP A 364 12.50 9.96 14.42
CA TRP A 364 13.44 9.43 13.41
C TRP A 364 14.73 8.87 14.02
N LYS A 365 15.28 9.54 15.04
CA LYS A 365 16.49 9.05 15.77
C LYS A 365 16.26 7.77 16.57
N ARG A 366 15.00 7.42 16.88
CA ARG A 366 14.65 6.16 17.57
C ARG A 366 14.51 5.00 16.59
N ALA A 367 13.95 5.24 15.40
CA ALA A 367 13.81 4.24 14.34
C ALA A 367 15.18 3.70 13.86
N PHE A 368 16.18 4.56 13.71
CA PHE A 368 17.54 4.18 13.28
C PHE A 368 18.45 3.62 14.39
N LYS A 369 17.98 3.54 15.65
CA LYS A 369 18.76 2.94 16.76
C LYS A 369 18.51 1.45 16.96
N ARG A 370 17.63 0.82 16.19
CA ARG A 370 17.51 -0.64 16.15
C ARG A 370 18.67 -1.21 15.34
N LYS A 371 19.77 -1.53 16.02
CA LYS A 371 20.84 -2.37 15.46
C LYS A 371 20.24 -3.69 14.96
N PRO A 372 20.82 -4.30 13.90
CA PRO A 372 20.44 -5.64 13.47
C PRO A 372 20.67 -6.60 14.65
N ARG A 373 19.63 -7.37 15.00
CA ARG A 373 19.77 -8.47 15.95
C ARG A 373 20.70 -9.49 15.31
N ARG A 374 21.83 -9.75 15.98
CA ARG A 374 22.68 -10.92 15.75
C ARG A 374 21.95 -12.17 16.19
#